data_AF-A0A6L6BCA6-F1
#
_entry.id   AF-A0A6L6BCA6-F1
#
_cell.length_a   1.000
_cell.length_b   1.000
_cell.length_c   1.000
_cell.angle_alpha   90.00
_cell.angle_beta   90.00
_cell.angle_gamma   90.00
#
_symmetry.space_group_name_H-M   'P 1'
#
loop_
_entity.id
_entity.type
_entity.pdbx_description
1 polymer ?
#
loop_
_entity_poly.entity_id
_entity_poly.type
_entity_poly.pdbx_seq_one_letter_code
_entity_poly.pdbx_strand_id
1 'polypeptide(L)'
;MRAATLFAAVLSGALAFASFTGAHAQDYAAILAAPDRTDADKQNDAKRQAAQFLPFIGARTGMKVLDLGAGAGYSSELMARSVGE
;
A
#
# COMPACT_ATOMS: atom_id res chain seq x y z
N MET A 1 -36.23 -42.82 14.23
CA MET A 1 -36.32 -41.55 13.48
C MET A 1 -35.84 -40.41 14.38
N ARG A 2 -34.98 -39.52 13.84
CA ARG A 2 -34.57 -38.20 14.37
C ARG A 2 -33.61 -38.16 15.57
N ALA A 3 -32.41 -38.73 15.41
CA ALA A 3 -31.28 -38.47 16.31
C ALA A 3 -29.98 -38.37 15.51
N ALA A 4 -29.85 -37.38 14.60
CA ALA A 4 -28.60 -37.20 13.85
C ALA A 4 -28.45 -35.84 13.13
N THR A 5 -29.16 -34.77 13.51
CA THR A 5 -29.14 -33.51 12.72
C THR A 5 -28.93 -32.26 13.58
N LEU A 6 -27.99 -32.27 14.52
CA LEU A 6 -27.63 -31.06 15.28
C LEU A 6 -26.12 -30.84 15.48
N PHE A 7 -25.25 -31.51 14.71
CA PHE A 7 -23.79 -31.32 14.83
C PHE A 7 -23.11 -30.68 13.61
N ALA A 8 -23.87 -30.28 12.59
CA ALA A 8 -23.32 -29.80 11.32
C ALA A 8 -23.35 -28.26 11.13
N ALA A 9 -23.70 -27.48 12.16
CA ALA A 9 -23.89 -26.04 12.01
C ALA A 9 -22.70 -25.18 12.49
N VAL A 10 -21.64 -25.77 13.07
CA VAL A 10 -20.51 -25.00 13.63
C VAL A 10 -19.31 -24.93 12.68
N LEU A 11 -19.29 -25.72 11.60
CA LEU A 11 -18.13 -25.79 10.69
C LEU A 11 -18.18 -24.80 9.50
N SER A 12 -19.22 -23.97 9.39
CA SER A 12 -19.35 -22.99 8.28
C SER A 12 -18.85 -21.58 8.61
N GLY A 13 -18.53 -21.28 9.87
CA GLY A 13 -18.03 -19.96 10.28
C GLY A 13 -16.54 -19.72 10.03
N ALA A 14 -15.77 -20.77 9.69
CA ALA A 14 -14.31 -20.71 9.64
C ALA A 14 -13.71 -20.26 8.30
N LEU A 15 -14.53 -20.07 7.25
CA LEU A 15 -14.00 -19.69 5.91
C LEU A 15 -13.99 -18.17 5.64
N ALA A 16 -14.46 -17.31 6.56
CA ALA A 16 -14.57 -15.88 6.30
C ALA A 16 -13.29 -15.06 6.60
N PHE A 17 -12.20 -15.68 7.07
CA PHE A 17 -10.94 -14.96 7.40
C PHE A 17 -9.76 -15.29 6.49
N ALA A 18 -9.99 -15.93 5.35
CA ALA A 18 -8.93 -16.25 4.39
C ALA A 18 -8.90 -15.25 3.23
N SER A 19 -8.45 -14.02 3.51
CA SER A 19 -7.89 -13.12 2.49
C SER A 19 -6.88 -12.19 3.13
N PHE A 20 -5.85 -12.74 3.80
CA PHE A 20 -4.59 -12.01 3.86
C PHE A 20 -3.95 -12.17 2.48
N THR A 21 -4.37 -11.34 1.53
CA THR A 21 -3.66 -11.18 0.27
C THR A 21 -2.25 -10.78 0.67
N GLY A 22 -1.29 -11.71 0.51
CA GLY A 22 0.12 -11.41 0.71
C GLY A 22 0.43 -10.10 0.01
N ALA A 23 1.12 -9.19 0.73
CA ALA A 23 1.40 -7.84 0.26
C ALA A 23 1.82 -7.90 -1.20
N HIS A 24 0.93 -7.43 -2.09
CA HIS A 24 1.26 -7.32 -3.50
C HIS A 24 2.53 -6.47 -3.58
N ALA A 25 3.48 -6.84 -4.46
CA ALA A 25 4.68 -6.04 -4.64
C ALA A 25 4.24 -4.59 -4.93
N GLN A 26 4.73 -3.65 -4.13
CA GLN A 26 4.34 -2.24 -4.22
C GLN A 26 4.65 -1.72 -5.62
N ASP A 27 3.64 -1.22 -6.34
CA ASP A 27 3.83 -0.67 -7.68
C ASP A 27 4.29 0.79 -7.61
N TYR A 28 5.58 0.97 -7.32
CA TYR A 28 6.18 2.30 -7.28
C TYR A 28 6.20 2.99 -8.66
N ALA A 29 6.19 2.23 -9.75
CA ALA A 29 6.16 2.81 -11.10
C ALA A 29 4.81 3.49 -11.36
N ALA A 30 3.70 2.88 -10.93
CA ALA A 30 2.38 3.50 -11.01
C ALA A 30 2.29 4.79 -10.17
N ILE A 31 2.93 4.85 -9.00
CA ILE A 31 2.99 6.06 -8.17
C ILE A 31 3.68 7.21 -8.91
N LEU A 32 4.82 6.94 -9.55
CA LEU A 32 5.57 7.96 -10.29
C LEU A 32 4.89 8.35 -11.62
N ALA A 33 4.14 7.42 -12.22
CA ALA A 33 3.38 7.65 -13.44
C ALA A 33 2.00 8.30 -13.22
N ALA A 34 1.62 8.57 -11.96
CA ALA A 34 0.30 9.09 -11.65
C ALA A 34 0.02 10.42 -12.39
N PRO A 35 -1.12 10.55 -13.09
CA PRO A 35 -1.36 11.64 -14.03
C PRO A 35 -1.53 13.01 -13.34
N ASP A 36 -1.94 13.00 -12.08
CA ASP A 36 -2.15 14.17 -11.24
C ASP A 36 -0.85 14.72 -10.61
N ARG A 37 0.29 14.09 -10.87
CA ARG A 37 1.61 14.58 -10.45
C ARG A 37 1.96 15.89 -11.14
N THR A 38 2.40 16.87 -10.38
CA THR A 38 2.82 18.17 -10.92
C THR A 38 4.09 18.06 -11.75
N ASP A 39 4.31 19.00 -12.68
CA ASP A 39 5.54 19.03 -13.48
C ASP A 39 6.79 19.25 -12.62
N ALA A 40 6.67 20.01 -11.52
CA ALA A 40 7.76 20.21 -10.57
C ALA A 40 8.13 18.92 -9.85
N ASP A 41 7.13 18.11 -9.48
CA ASP A 41 7.37 16.83 -8.81
C ASP A 41 7.96 15.80 -9.78
N LYS A 42 7.47 15.74 -11.03
CA LYS A 42 8.07 14.90 -12.09
C LYS A 42 9.54 15.27 -12.36
N GLN A 43 9.88 16.57 -12.34
CA GLN A 43 11.27 17.01 -12.46
C GLN A 43 12.11 16.60 -11.24
N ASN A 44 11.53 16.69 -10.04
CA ASN A 44 12.17 16.21 -8.81
C ASN A 44 12.36 14.70 -8.82
N ASP A 45 11.45 13.92 -9.41
CA ASP A 45 11.58 12.46 -9.54
C ASP A 45 12.88 12.07 -10.26
N ALA A 46 13.14 12.75 -11.38
CA ALA A 46 14.37 12.55 -12.15
C ALA A 46 15.61 12.99 -11.35
N LYS A 47 15.57 14.19 -10.75
CA LYS A 47 16.70 14.75 -9.97
C LYS A 47 17.04 13.92 -8.73
N ARG A 48 16.03 13.35 -8.07
CA ARG A 48 16.14 12.62 -6.80
C ARG A 48 16.13 11.10 -6.98
N GLN A 49 16.14 10.62 -8.22
CA GLN A 49 16.16 9.18 -8.53
C GLN A 49 15.01 8.43 -7.85
N ALA A 50 13.78 8.95 -7.98
CA ALA A 50 12.63 8.44 -7.24
C ALA A 50 12.34 6.96 -7.52
N ALA A 51 12.58 6.50 -8.75
CA ALA A 51 12.40 5.11 -9.15
C ALA A 51 13.32 4.14 -8.39
N GLN A 52 14.48 4.60 -7.93
CA GLN A 52 15.41 3.85 -7.09
C GLN A 52 15.14 4.10 -5.60
N PHE A 53 14.80 5.34 -5.26
CA PHE A 53 14.56 5.77 -3.88
C PHE A 53 13.34 5.10 -3.24
N LEU A 54 12.23 4.99 -3.96
CA LEU A 54 11.00 4.40 -3.43
C LEU A 54 11.18 2.91 -3.04
N PRO A 55 11.77 2.05 -3.89
CA PRO A 55 12.14 0.68 -3.48
C PRO A 55 13.12 0.61 -2.32
N PHE A 56 14.07 1.56 -2.23
CA PHE A 56 15.06 1.60 -1.15
C PHE A 56 14.43 1.95 0.21
N ILE A 57 13.58 2.97 0.27
CA ILE A 57 12.80 3.31 1.48
C ILE A 57 11.85 2.19 1.86
N GLY A 58 11.21 1.56 0.87
CA GLY A 58 10.38 0.38 1.07
C GLY A 58 9.06 0.65 1.81
N ALA A 59 8.54 1.87 1.74
CA ALA A 59 7.23 2.23 2.29
C ALA A 59 6.12 1.49 1.54
N ARG A 60 5.21 0.86 2.28
CA ARG A 60 4.15 -0.01 1.74
C ARG A 60 2.78 0.38 2.27
N THR A 61 1.75 -0.05 1.55
CA THR A 61 0.35 0.12 1.97
C THR A 61 0.14 -0.27 3.44
N GLY A 62 -0.54 0.59 4.19
CA GLY A 62 -0.87 0.41 5.61
C GLY A 62 0.24 0.79 6.60
N MET A 63 1.41 1.21 6.13
CA MET A 63 2.45 1.75 7.02
C MET A 63 2.11 3.16 7.50
N LYS A 64 2.60 3.52 8.70
CA LYS A 64 2.65 4.91 9.16
C LYS A 64 4.07 5.44 8.97
N VAL A 65 4.20 6.57 8.28
CA VAL A 65 5.50 7.17 7.92
C VAL A 65 5.56 8.60 8.48
N LEU A 66 6.74 8.97 8.97
CA LEU A 66 7.06 10.34 9.39
C LEU A 66 8.08 10.93 8.39
N ASP A 67 7.72 12.04 7.76
CA ASP A 67 8.60 12.81 6.89
C ASP A 67 9.18 14.02 7.65
N LEU A 68 10.42 13.89 8.12
CA LEU A 68 11.11 14.96 8.85
C LEU A 68 11.78 15.93 7.87
N GLY A 69 11.38 17.21 7.93
CA GLY A 69 11.91 18.23 7.04
C GLY A 69 11.27 18.20 5.66
N ALA A 70 9.96 17.97 5.59
CA ALA A 70 9.19 17.81 4.35
C ALA A 70 9.34 18.96 3.32
N GLY A 71 9.73 20.16 3.78
CA GLY A 71 9.91 21.32 2.90
C GLY A 71 8.62 21.63 2.13
N ALA A 72 8.70 21.65 0.80
CA ALA A 72 7.54 21.86 -0.07
C ALA A 72 6.60 20.64 -0.17
N GLY A 73 6.91 19.50 0.47
CA GLY A 73 6.02 18.35 0.58
C GLY A 73 6.23 17.22 -0.45
N TYR A 74 7.20 17.34 -1.36
CA TYR A 74 7.48 16.33 -2.40
C TYR A 74 7.63 14.90 -1.84
N SER A 75 8.43 14.73 -0.77
CA SER A 75 8.67 13.42 -0.17
C SER A 75 7.40 12.91 0.54
N SER A 76 6.70 13.79 1.26
CA SER A 76 5.44 13.49 1.93
C SER A 76 4.39 12.98 0.94
N GLU A 77 4.30 13.58 -0.25
CA GLU A 77 3.37 13.14 -1.29
C GLU A 77 3.69 11.72 -1.77
N LEU A 78 4.96 11.43 -2.08
CA LEU A 78 5.38 10.09 -2.48
C LEU A 78 5.13 9.05 -1.38
N MET A 79 5.35 9.42 -0.11
CA MET A 79 5.04 8.54 1.03
C MET A 79 3.55 8.30 1.18
N ALA A 80 2.72 9.35 1.11
CA ALA A 80 1.26 9.22 1.19
C ALA A 80 0.70 8.29 0.11
N ARG A 81 1.15 8.45 -1.15
CA ARG A 81 0.79 7.56 -2.26
C ARG A 81 1.27 6.13 -2.06
N SER A 82 2.39 5.94 -1.35
CA SER A 82 2.94 4.60 -1.08
C SER A 82 2.15 3.87 0.00
N VAL A 83 1.74 4.57 1.06
CA VAL A 83 1.09 3.94 2.22
C VAL A 83 -0.43 3.86 2.13
N GLY A 84 -1.07 4.73 1.33
CA GLY A 84 -2.53 4.80 1.27
C GLY A 84 -3.18 5.31 2.56
N GLU A 85 -4.51 5.20 2.64
CA GLU A 85 -5.32 5.57 3.81
C GLU A 85 -5.32 4.49 4.91
#